data_AF-R7VLX7-F1
#
_entry.id   AF-R7VLX7-F1
#
_cell.length_a   1.000
_cell.length_b   1.000
_cell.length_c   1.000
_cell.angle_alpha   90.00
_cell.angle_beta   90.00
_cell.angle_gamma   90.00
#
_symmetry.space_group_name_H-M   'P 1'
#
loop_
_entity.id
_entity.type
_entity.pdbx_description
1 polymer ?
#
loop_
_entity_poly.entity_id
_entity_poly.type
_entity_poly.pdbx_seq_one_letter_code
_entity_poly.pdbx_strand_id
1 'polypeptide(L)'
;MYSIRVEMLRIFAVILVGYNEITFTDALQEVCNAEDFNAQCGRGEIIAMKSANLGRMKLGKCISQDFGHIGCQHSVIDKLDSLCSAKNECKMRKIARKDFETSTSHSPCPGGLEVYLDVDYDCVQAPIDSIPCQKHHAWMQV
;
A
#
# COMPACT_ATOMS: atom_id res chain seq x y z
N MET A 1 -50.87 -9.30 -20.62
CA MET A 1 -49.98 -10.07 -19.72
C MET A 1 -48.58 -10.18 -20.30
N TYR A 2 -47.94 -9.04 -20.61
CA TYR A 2 -46.58 -8.95 -21.17
C TYR A 2 -46.01 -7.55 -20.86
N SER A 3 -45.98 -7.18 -19.57
CA SER A 3 -45.37 -5.91 -19.14
C SER A 3 -44.62 -6.00 -17.81
N ILE A 4 -44.66 -7.16 -17.14
CA ILE A 4 -43.99 -7.41 -15.85
C ILE A 4 -42.61 -8.06 -16.05
N ARG A 5 -42.33 -8.60 -17.26
CA ARG A 5 -41.05 -9.26 -17.57
C ARG A 5 -39.91 -8.30 -17.94
N VAL A 6 -40.21 -7.06 -18.34
CA VAL A 6 -39.19 -6.09 -18.79
C VAL A 6 -38.62 -5.29 -17.62
N GLU A 7 -39.44 -4.98 -16.61
CA GLU A 7 -39.01 -4.25 -15.40
C GLU A 7 -38.13 -5.11 -14.48
N MET A 8 -38.40 -6.42 -14.36
CA MET A 8 -37.53 -7.31 -13.58
C MET A 8 -36.15 -7.50 -14.23
N LEU A 9 -36.05 -7.43 -15.57
CA LEU A 9 -34.77 -7.50 -16.27
C LEU A 9 -33.89 -6.25 -16.05
N ARG A 10 -34.50 -5.10 -15.74
CA ARG A 10 -33.75 -3.88 -15.38
C ARG A 10 -33.22 -3.92 -13.96
N ILE A 11 -33.96 -4.52 -13.02
CA ILE A 11 -33.51 -4.66 -11.63
C ILE A 11 -32.36 -5.68 -11.52
N PHE A 12 -32.44 -6.81 -12.25
CA PHE A 12 -31.32 -7.77 -12.30
C PHE A 12 -30.06 -7.23 -13.00
N ALA A 13 -30.19 -6.31 -13.96
CA ALA A 13 -29.04 -5.63 -14.56
C ALA A 13 -28.34 -4.68 -13.56
N VAL A 14 -29.09 -3.98 -12.71
CA VAL A 14 -28.50 -3.11 -11.66
C VAL A 14 -27.77 -3.94 -10.60
N ILE A 15 -28.25 -5.15 -10.30
CA ILE A 15 -27.56 -6.08 -9.39
C ILE A 15 -26.31 -6.70 -10.05
N LEU A 16 -26.27 -6.91 -11.38
CA LEU A 16 -25.03 -7.37 -12.05
C LEU A 16 -24.01 -6.24 -12.28
N VAL A 17 -24.45 -5.00 -12.43
CA VAL A 17 -23.56 -3.81 -12.52
C VAL A 17 -23.10 -3.35 -11.13
N GLY A 18 -23.85 -3.69 -10.06
CA GLY A 18 -23.56 -3.28 -8.68
C GLY A 18 -22.73 -4.26 -7.84
N TYR A 19 -22.31 -5.41 -8.39
CA TYR A 19 -21.55 -6.45 -7.66
C TYR A 19 -20.21 -6.82 -8.33
N ASN A 20 -19.63 -5.94 -9.14
CA ASN A 20 -18.30 -6.16 -9.74
C ASN A 20 -17.32 -5.04 -9.39
N GLU A 21 -17.14 -4.76 -8.10
CA GLU A 21 -15.87 -4.23 -7.57
C GLU A 21 -15.66 -4.82 -6.17
N ILE A 22 -15.57 -6.16 -6.08
CA ILE A 22 -14.71 -6.72 -5.03
C ILE A 22 -13.30 -6.45 -5.54
N THR A 23 -12.77 -5.28 -5.24
CA THR A 23 -11.34 -4.98 -5.43
C THR A 23 -10.59 -5.87 -4.47
N PHE A 24 -10.32 -7.11 -4.88
CA PHE A 24 -9.29 -7.93 -4.29
C PHE A 24 -7.96 -7.30 -4.72
N THR A 25 -7.58 -6.23 -4.03
CA THR A 25 -6.33 -5.51 -4.25
C THR A 25 -5.23 -6.31 -3.59
N ASP A 26 -4.69 -7.27 -4.34
CA ASP A 26 -3.25 -7.53 -4.31
C ASP A 26 -2.60 -6.20 -4.75
N ALA A 27 -2.24 -5.38 -3.77
CA ALA A 27 -2.12 -3.93 -3.96
C ALA A 27 -0.70 -3.55 -4.37
N LEU A 28 -0.24 -4.03 -5.53
CA LEU A 28 0.97 -3.50 -6.14
C LEU A 28 0.74 -2.04 -6.55
N GLN A 29 1.42 -1.12 -5.89
CA GLN A 29 1.29 0.32 -6.06
C GLN A 29 2.61 0.96 -6.49
N GLU A 30 2.57 1.64 -7.64
CA GLU A 30 3.63 2.53 -8.11
C GLU A 30 3.35 3.95 -7.60
N VAL A 31 4.17 4.44 -6.66
CA VAL A 31 4.05 5.76 -6.01
C VAL A 31 5.18 6.67 -6.47
N CYS A 32 4.82 7.75 -7.17
CA CYS A 32 5.81 8.65 -7.75
C CYS A 32 6.44 9.56 -6.69
N ASN A 33 7.57 10.16 -7.02
CA ASN A 33 8.21 11.13 -6.14
C ASN A 33 7.26 12.30 -5.83
N ALA A 34 7.23 12.70 -4.56
CA ALA A 34 6.33 13.68 -3.97
C ALA A 34 4.83 13.33 -4.00
N GLU A 35 4.45 12.10 -4.37
CA GLU A 35 3.09 11.59 -4.18
C GLU A 35 2.87 11.05 -2.76
N ASP A 36 1.60 10.87 -2.41
CA ASP A 36 1.20 10.27 -1.14
C ASP A 36 1.00 8.76 -1.32
N PHE A 37 1.54 7.99 -0.38
CA PHE A 37 1.22 6.57 -0.24
C PHE A 37 0.10 6.39 0.79
N ASN A 38 -0.90 5.58 0.44
CA ASN A 38 -2.04 5.27 1.30
C ASN A 38 -2.42 3.79 1.16
N ALA A 39 -2.12 3.00 2.19
CA ALA A 39 -2.57 1.62 2.32
C ALA A 39 -3.71 1.56 3.33
N GLN A 40 -4.78 0.83 3.00
CA GLN A 40 -5.95 0.70 3.86
C GLN A 40 -6.59 -0.67 3.70
N CYS A 41 -6.88 -1.32 4.83
CA CYS A 41 -7.52 -2.63 4.88
C CYS A 41 -8.96 -2.55 5.41
N GLY A 42 -9.72 -3.61 5.16
CA GLY A 42 -11.10 -3.75 5.64
C GLY A 42 -11.20 -3.85 7.16
N ARG A 43 -12.44 -3.83 7.68
CA ARG A 43 -12.67 -4.01 9.12
C ARG A 43 -12.17 -5.39 9.57
N GLY A 44 -11.38 -5.42 10.64
CA GLY A 44 -10.80 -6.66 11.19
C GLY A 44 -9.53 -7.12 10.48
N GLU A 45 -9.05 -6.37 9.49
CA GLU A 45 -7.84 -6.67 8.75
C GLU A 45 -6.72 -5.67 9.06
N ILE A 46 -5.49 -6.15 8.91
CA ILE A 46 -4.27 -5.39 9.05
C ILE A 46 -3.42 -5.53 7.80
N ILE A 47 -2.63 -4.50 7.53
CA ILE A 47 -1.64 -4.44 6.47
C ILE A 47 -0.50 -5.41 6.83
N ALA A 48 -0.10 -6.22 5.86
CA ALA A 48 1.11 -7.02 5.88
C ALA A 48 1.95 -6.69 4.64
N MET A 49 3.04 -5.94 4.84
CA MET A 49 3.91 -5.54 3.72
C MET A 49 4.57 -6.77 3.09
N LYS A 50 4.52 -6.89 1.76
CA LYS A 50 5.14 -7.98 0.98
C LYS A 50 6.46 -7.58 0.39
N SER A 51 6.49 -6.43 -0.27
CA SER A 51 7.69 -5.87 -0.86
C SER A 51 7.61 -4.36 -0.87
N ALA A 52 8.77 -3.73 -0.81
CA ALA A 52 8.87 -2.29 -1.02
C ALA A 52 10.24 -2.02 -1.61
N ASN A 53 10.27 -1.50 -2.82
CA ASN A 53 11.50 -1.17 -3.53
C ASN A 53 11.47 0.31 -3.88
N LEU A 54 12.60 0.99 -3.67
CA LEU A 54 12.79 2.35 -4.13
C LEU A 54 13.80 2.34 -5.28
N GLY A 55 13.43 2.93 -6.42
CA GLY A 55 14.30 2.93 -7.59
C GLY A 55 13.66 3.43 -8.87
N ARG A 56 14.25 3.04 -10.00
CA ARG A 56 13.76 3.29 -11.35
C ARG A 56 13.69 1.95 -12.08
N MET A 57 12.68 1.15 -11.77
CA MET A 57 12.65 -0.29 -12.11
C MET A 57 12.20 -0.55 -13.53
N LYS A 58 11.13 0.10 -13.97
CA LYS A 58 10.46 -0.11 -15.26
C LYS A 58 9.77 1.16 -15.73
N LEU A 59 9.35 1.17 -16.99
CA LEU A 59 8.43 2.18 -17.47
C LEU A 59 7.03 1.93 -16.88
N GLY A 60 6.33 3.01 -16.56
CA GLY A 60 5.09 2.97 -15.81
C GLY A 60 4.47 4.35 -15.66
N LYS A 61 3.69 4.51 -14.59
CA LYS A 61 3.00 5.77 -14.28
C LYS A 61 4.00 6.90 -14.03
N CYS A 62 5.06 6.63 -13.28
CA CYS A 62 6.02 7.63 -12.82
C CYS A 62 7.11 7.90 -13.85
N ILE A 63 7.47 6.88 -14.63
CA ILE A 63 8.51 6.99 -15.66
C ILE A 63 7.90 6.53 -16.99
N SER A 64 7.45 7.47 -17.82
CA SER A 64 6.79 7.16 -19.09
C SER A 64 7.75 7.00 -20.28
N GLN A 65 8.99 7.48 -20.15
CA GLN A 65 10.01 7.44 -21.19
C GLN A 65 11.35 6.98 -20.64
N ASP A 66 12.05 6.17 -21.43
CA ASP A 66 13.38 5.67 -21.09
C ASP A 66 14.45 6.64 -21.60
N PHE A 67 15.02 7.41 -20.67
CA PHE A 67 16.18 8.26 -20.90
C PHE A 67 17.48 7.59 -20.41
N GLY A 68 17.45 6.27 -20.21
CA GLY A 68 18.50 5.47 -19.59
C GLY A 68 18.32 5.29 -18.08
N HIS A 69 19.16 4.43 -17.50
CA HIS A 69 19.23 4.12 -16.07
C HIS A 69 17.96 3.46 -15.48
N ILE A 70 17.22 2.71 -16.29
CA ILE A 70 16.19 1.79 -15.81
C ILE A 70 16.86 0.50 -15.27
N GLY A 71 16.29 -0.07 -14.21
CA GLY A 71 16.69 -1.34 -13.61
C GLY A 71 17.42 -1.23 -12.27
N CYS A 72 17.66 -0.02 -11.76
CA CYS A 72 18.23 0.16 -10.42
C CYS A 72 17.13 0.22 -9.37
N GLN A 73 17.31 -0.49 -8.25
CA GLN A 73 16.40 -0.46 -7.10
C GLN A 73 17.10 -0.97 -5.85
N HIS A 74 16.59 -0.61 -4.69
CA HIS A 74 16.92 -1.28 -3.45
C HIS A 74 15.67 -1.52 -2.61
N SER A 75 15.71 -2.57 -1.80
CA SER A 75 14.66 -2.86 -0.85
C SER A 75 14.63 -1.78 0.25
N VAL A 76 13.42 -1.34 0.58
CA VAL A 76 13.09 -0.44 1.69
C VAL A 76 11.99 -1.07 2.57
N ILE A 77 11.79 -2.38 2.44
CA ILE A 77 10.74 -3.13 3.11
C ILE A 77 10.78 -2.94 4.63
N ASP A 78 11.96 -2.99 5.25
CA ASP A 78 12.10 -2.86 6.71
C ASP A 78 11.51 -1.54 7.24
N LYS A 79 11.64 -0.46 6.44
CA LYS A 79 11.10 0.84 6.79
C LYS A 79 9.58 0.86 6.68
N LEU A 80 9.01 0.32 5.60
CA LEU A 80 7.57 0.29 5.42
C LEU A 80 6.91 -0.70 6.37
N ASP A 81 7.52 -1.85 6.59
CA ASP A 81 7.04 -2.87 7.52
C ASP A 81 6.94 -2.29 8.94
N SER A 82 7.99 -1.63 9.42
CA SER A 82 7.97 -0.94 10.72
C SER A 82 6.92 0.17 10.84
N LEU A 83 6.59 0.84 9.73
CA LEU A 83 5.65 1.96 9.73
C LEU A 83 4.19 1.54 9.51
N CYS A 84 3.94 0.50 8.72
CA CYS A 84 2.64 0.16 8.17
C CYS A 84 2.12 -1.21 8.60
N SER A 85 2.98 -2.21 8.80
CA SER A 85 2.51 -3.55 9.14
C SER A 85 1.78 -3.55 10.49
N ALA A 86 0.81 -4.45 10.62
CA ALA A 86 -0.08 -4.55 11.78
C ALA A 86 -0.96 -3.32 12.05
N LYS A 87 -1.08 -2.40 11.10
CA LYS A 87 -2.04 -1.30 11.13
C LYS A 87 -3.16 -1.56 10.14
N ASN A 88 -4.34 -1.01 10.41
CA ASN A 88 -5.43 -1.05 9.45
C ASN A 88 -5.26 0.01 8.33
N GLU A 89 -4.58 1.12 8.62
CA GLU A 89 -4.31 2.20 7.67
C GLU A 89 -2.87 2.70 7.83
N CYS A 90 -2.20 2.99 6.72
CA CYS A 90 -0.88 3.60 6.67
C CYS A 90 -0.84 4.72 5.63
N LYS A 91 -0.46 5.93 6.06
CA LYS A 91 -0.34 7.11 5.20
C LYS A 91 1.04 7.72 5.31
N MET A 92 1.70 7.92 4.18
CA MET A 92 2.95 8.65 4.08
C MET A 92 2.78 9.75 3.04
N ARG A 93 3.13 10.98 3.41
CA ARG A 93 2.89 12.15 2.56
C ARG A 93 4.16 12.56 1.83
N LYS A 94 4.02 12.91 0.55
CA LYS A 94 5.10 13.43 -0.30
C LYS A 94 6.36 12.58 -0.23
N ILE A 95 6.21 11.29 -0.53
CA ILE A 95 7.30 10.31 -0.53
C ILE A 95 8.46 10.80 -1.39
N ALA A 96 9.65 10.79 -0.83
CA ALA A 96 10.87 11.13 -1.52
C ALA A 96 12.02 10.20 -1.11
N ARG A 97 13.09 10.22 -1.90
CA ARG A 97 14.27 9.38 -1.69
C ARG A 97 14.84 9.45 -0.26
N LYS A 98 14.94 10.67 0.27
CA LYS A 98 15.45 10.98 1.62
C LYS A 98 14.68 10.29 2.75
N ASP A 99 13.42 9.89 2.53
CA ASP A 99 12.61 9.23 3.56
C ASP A 99 13.08 7.79 3.84
N PHE A 100 13.90 7.24 2.93
CA PHE A 100 14.45 5.89 2.97
C PHE A 100 15.98 5.83 3.02
N GLU A 101 16.65 6.97 2.91
CA GLU A 101 18.10 7.03 3.05
C GLU A 101 18.48 6.76 4.51
N THR A 102 19.20 5.68 4.75
CA THR A 102 19.87 5.43 6.03
C THR A 102 21.36 5.69 5.88
N SER A 103 22.04 6.05 6.97
CA SER A 103 23.49 6.37 6.97
C SER A 103 24.39 5.22 6.49
N THR A 104 23.83 4.01 6.36
CA THR A 104 24.52 2.79 5.93
C THR A 104 24.09 2.28 4.55
N SER A 105 23.02 2.82 3.95
CA SER A 105 22.52 2.35 2.65
C SER A 105 23.11 3.18 1.51
N HIS A 106 24.07 2.63 0.77
CA HIS A 106 24.42 3.15 -0.55
C HIS A 106 23.29 2.77 -1.53
N SER A 107 22.51 3.76 -1.96
CA SER A 107 21.48 3.53 -2.98
C SER A 107 22.17 3.13 -4.30
N PRO A 108 21.80 2.00 -4.94
CA PRO A 108 22.39 1.57 -6.21
C PRO A 108 22.01 2.47 -7.39
N CYS A 109 21.02 3.34 -7.22
CA CYS A 109 20.65 4.33 -8.21
C CYS A 109 21.55 5.57 -8.08
N PRO A 110 22.07 6.14 -9.18
CA PRO A 110 22.82 7.40 -9.15
C PRO A 110 22.07 8.54 -8.43
N GLY A 111 22.82 9.44 -7.81
CA GLY A 111 22.28 10.67 -7.23
C GLY A 111 21.67 11.57 -8.32
N GLY A 112 20.55 12.22 -8.01
CA GLY A 112 19.81 13.08 -8.95
C GLY A 112 18.92 12.32 -9.94
N LEU A 113 18.95 10.97 -9.95
CA LEU A 113 18.00 10.17 -10.70
C LEU A 113 16.62 10.26 -10.05
N GLU A 114 15.60 10.52 -10.87
CA GLU A 114 14.20 10.39 -10.45
C GLU A 114 13.89 8.93 -10.14
N VAL A 115 13.44 8.68 -8.92
CA VAL A 115 13.08 7.35 -8.41
C VAL A 115 11.65 7.38 -7.88
N TYR A 116 10.99 6.24 -7.92
CA TYR A 116 9.65 6.02 -7.40
C TYR A 116 9.67 4.80 -6.48
N LEU A 117 8.59 4.67 -5.69
CA LEU A 117 8.41 3.59 -4.75
C LEU A 117 7.44 2.56 -5.36
N ASP A 118 7.88 1.31 -5.44
CA ASP A 118 7.08 0.15 -5.85
C ASP A 118 6.77 -0.65 -4.59
N VAL A 119 5.50 -0.66 -4.18
CA VAL A 119 5.05 -1.23 -2.91
C VAL A 119 4.04 -2.33 -3.16
N ASP A 120 4.13 -3.40 -2.39
CA ASP A 120 3.15 -4.48 -2.39
C ASP A 120 2.78 -4.86 -0.96
N TYR A 121 1.50 -5.09 -0.70
CA TYR A 121 0.98 -5.46 0.62
C TYR A 121 -0.31 -6.26 0.52
N ASP A 122 -0.52 -7.12 1.52
CA ASP A 122 -1.77 -7.85 1.73
C ASP A 122 -2.57 -7.23 2.86
N CYS A 123 -3.89 -7.40 2.80
CA CYS A 123 -4.76 -7.30 3.97
C CYS A 123 -5.00 -8.69 4.54
N VAL A 124 -4.56 -8.90 5.78
CA VAL A 124 -4.73 -10.18 6.49
C VAL A 124 -5.59 -9.98 7.72
N GLN A 125 -6.34 -11.01 8.12
CA GLN A 125 -7.15 -10.97 9.33
C GLN A 125 -6.26 -10.72 10.55
N ALA A 126 -6.68 -9.78 11.41
CA ALA A 126 -5.98 -9.50 12.63
C ALA A 126 -5.97 -10.75 13.54
N PRO A 127 -4.84 -11.13 14.13
CA PRO A 127 -4.80 -12.20 15.12
C PRO A 127 -5.75 -11.88 16.28
N ILE A 128 -6.57 -12.85 16.67
CA ILE A 128 -7.59 -12.72 17.73
C ILE A 128 -6.94 -12.39 19.10
N ASP A 129 -5.65 -12.68 19.26
CA ASP A 129 -4.91 -12.51 20.51
C ASP A 129 -4.19 -11.16 20.66
N SER A 130 -4.53 -10.14 19.87
CA SER A 130 -3.99 -8.78 20.06
C SER A 130 -4.64 -8.09 21.27
N ILE A 131 -4.53 -8.68 22.46
CA ILE A 131 -4.76 -7.96 23.71
C ILE A 131 -3.70 -6.86 23.76
N PRO A 132 -4.08 -5.58 23.76
CA PRO A 132 -3.11 -4.50 23.92
C PRO A 132 -2.32 -4.73 25.20
N CYS A 133 -1.00 -4.60 25.16
CA CYS A 133 -0.20 -4.52 26.38
C CYS A 133 -0.65 -3.26 27.13
N GLN A 134 -1.63 -3.40 28.01
CA GLN A 134 -2.05 -2.34 28.91
C GLN A 134 -0.91 -2.17 29.90
N LYS A 135 -0.18 -1.07 29.77
CA LYS A 135 0.72 -0.60 30.82
C LYS A 135 -0.13 -0.27 32.05
N HIS A 136 -0.31 -1.24 32.93
CA HIS A 136 -0.83 -1.00 34.26
C HIS A 136 0.21 -0.17 35.01
N HIS A 137 -0.03 1.15 35.08
CA HIS A 137 0.67 2.01 36.03
C HIS A 137 0.23 1.59 37.44
N ALA A 138 1.01 0.70 38.07
CA ALA A 138 0.88 0.40 39.48
C ALA A 138 1.33 1.64 40.26
N TRP A 139 0.35 2.34 40.85
CA TRP A 139 0.60 3.46 41.75
C TRP A 139 1.37 2.94 42.97
N MET A 140 2.62 3.37 43.15
CA MET A 140 3.30 3.32 44.44
C MET A 140 2.57 4.27 45.39
N GLN A 141 1.76 3.72 46.30
CA GLN A 141 1.40 4.42 47.53
C GLN A 141 2.52 4.15 48.55
N VAL A 142 3.36 5.16 48.78
CA VAL A 142 4.16 5.31 49.99
C VAL A 142 3.57 6.47 50.78
#